data_AF-A0A1F3XWV3-F1
#
_entry.id   AF-A0A1F3XWV3-F1
#
_cell.length_a   1.000
_cell.length_b   1.000
_cell.length_c   1.000
_cell.angle_alpha   90.00
_cell.angle_beta   90.00
_cell.angle_gamma   90.00
#
_symmetry.space_group_name_H-M   'P 1'
#
loop_
_entity.id
_entity.type
_entity.pdbx_description
1 polymer ?
#
loop_
_entity_poly.entity_id
_entity_poly.type
_entity_poly.pdbx_seq_one_letter_code
_entity_poly.pdbx_strand_id
1 'polypeptide(L)'
;MFLALILAVSCAAHAGQDGGKWAVTFYAGQSNTADLLEIVRFKFERWEEYRIAGLAVARDLAGPDRYFMLELAGQIVKHLERASLFEFDSILSLRWRWFPWNEHLLTTIAYGEGLSYATGYPASEDKTQGIRSNFLNALLVEIT
;
A
#
# COMPACT_ATOMS: atom_id res chain seq x y z
N MET A 1 -1.10 -10.18 -7.48
CA MET A 1 -0.83 -8.85 -6.88
C MET A 1 -2.17 -8.13 -6.79
N PHE A 2 -2.52 -7.54 -5.66
CA PHE A 2 -3.89 -7.09 -5.40
C PHE A 2 -4.05 -5.58 -5.69
N LEU A 3 -5.05 -5.19 -6.48
CA LEU A 3 -5.45 -3.78 -6.61
C LEU A 3 -6.61 -3.51 -5.67
N ALA A 4 -6.44 -2.59 -4.73
CA ALA A 4 -7.51 -2.22 -3.81
C ALA A 4 -8.03 -0.80 -4.07
N LEU A 5 -9.34 -0.64 -4.22
CA LEU A 5 -10.01 0.65 -4.08
C LEU A 5 -10.21 0.90 -2.59
N ILE A 6 -9.36 1.74 -2.03
CA ILE A 6 -9.23 1.93 -0.59
C ILE A 6 -9.83 3.28 -0.17
N LEU A 7 -10.77 3.26 0.77
CA LEU A 7 -11.08 4.44 1.58
C LEU A 7 -10.08 4.47 2.73
N ALA A 8 -9.12 5.41 2.68
CA ALA A 8 -8.09 5.57 3.70
C ALA A 8 -8.39 6.79 4.58
N VAL A 9 -8.30 6.60 5.90
CA VAL A 9 -8.28 7.68 6.88
C VAL A 9 -6.90 7.67 7.52
N SER A 10 -6.10 8.67 7.17
CA SER A 10 -4.73 8.83 7.69
C SER A 10 -4.70 9.88 8.79
N CYS A 11 -4.10 9.54 9.93
CA CYS A 11 -3.78 10.47 11.00
C CYS A 11 -2.25 10.54 11.14
N ALA A 12 -1.67 11.72 10.90
CA ALA A 12 -0.25 11.96 11.07
C ALA A 12 0.03 12.61 12.43
N ALA A 13 0.90 12.00 13.23
CA ALA A 13 1.38 12.55 14.50
C ALA A 13 2.83 13.02 14.36
N HIS A 14 3.11 14.27 14.76
CA HIS A 14 4.48 14.75 14.87
C HIS A 14 5.13 14.17 16.14
N ALA A 15 6.13 13.31 15.97
CA ALA A 15 7.15 13.14 17.00
C ALA A 15 8.08 14.37 16.96
N GLY A 16 8.62 14.78 18.11
CA GLY A 16 9.30 16.07 18.31
C GLY A 16 10.51 16.36 17.39
N GLN A 17 11.02 17.59 17.47
CA GLN A 17 11.82 18.34 16.48
C GLN A 17 12.99 17.63 15.76
N ASP A 18 13.50 16.48 16.23
CA ASP A 18 14.60 15.74 15.58
C ASP A 18 14.23 14.31 15.14
N GLY A 19 12.99 13.85 15.39
CA GLY A 19 12.51 12.53 15.01
C GLY A 19 11.51 12.61 13.86
N GLY A 20 11.79 11.96 12.73
CA GLY A 20 10.89 11.90 11.57
C GLY A 20 9.42 11.60 11.94
N LYS A 21 8.49 12.18 11.17
CA LYS A 21 7.06 12.15 11.49
C LYS A 21 6.53 10.73 11.40
N TRP A 22 5.54 10.42 12.24
CA TRP A 22 4.85 9.15 12.21
C TRP A 22 3.44 9.35 11.66
N ALA A 23 2.96 8.40 10.87
CA ALA A 23 1.58 8.38 10.41
C ALA A 23 0.97 7.01 10.71
N VAL A 24 -0.29 7.03 11.14
CA VAL A 24 -1.11 5.83 11.27
C VAL A 24 -2.28 5.98 10.33
N THR A 25 -2.42 5.03 9.41
CA THR A 25 -3.50 5.00 8.43
C THR A 25 -4.35 3.78 8.68
N PHE A 26 -5.64 3.99 8.94
CA PHE A 26 -6.63 2.93 8.85
C PHE A 26 -7.28 2.99 7.49
N TYR A 27 -7.49 1.84 6.88
CA TYR A 27 -8.09 1.80 5.56
C TYR A 27 -8.93 0.55 5.34
N ALA A 28 -9.97 0.66 4.53
CA ALA A 28 -10.78 -0.47 4.14
C ALA A 28 -11.27 -0.29 2.70
N GLY A 29 -11.42 -1.40 1.99
CA GLY A 29 -11.67 -1.33 0.55
C GLY A 29 -12.02 -2.66 -0.07
N GLN A 30 -12.34 -2.62 -1.36
CA GLN A 30 -12.47 -3.82 -2.19
C GLN A 30 -11.18 -4.05 -2.98
N SER A 31 -10.79 -5.31 -3.11
CA SER A 31 -9.56 -5.76 -3.75
C SER A 31 -9.87 -6.66 -4.94
N ASN A 32 -9.07 -6.53 -6.01
CA ASN A 32 -9.16 -7.31 -7.23
C ASN A 32 -7.91 -8.17 -7.43
N THR A 33 -8.08 -9.32 -8.08
CA THR A 33 -7.03 -10.26 -8.51
C THR A 33 -6.45 -9.93 -9.89
N ALA A 34 -6.43 -8.65 -10.29
CA ALA A 34 -5.88 -8.24 -11.59
C ALA A 34 -4.34 -8.25 -11.56
N ASP A 35 -3.70 -8.60 -12.68
CA ASP A 35 -2.24 -8.55 -12.78
C ASP A 35 -1.73 -7.11 -12.85
N LEU A 36 -0.49 -6.86 -12.38
CA LEU A 36 0.16 -5.53 -12.38
C LEU A 36 0.07 -4.84 -13.75
N LEU A 37 0.35 -5.59 -14.82
CA LEU A 37 0.35 -5.05 -16.17
C LEU A 37 -1.06 -4.69 -16.66
N GLU A 38 -2.09 -5.37 -16.17
CA GLU A 38 -3.50 -5.08 -16.48
C GLU A 38 -3.97 -3.83 -15.75
N ILE A 39 -3.55 -3.66 -14.49
CA ILE A 39 -3.78 -2.46 -13.68
C ILE A 39 -3.20 -1.22 -14.37
N VAL A 40 -1.94 -1.29 -14.80
CA VAL A 40 -1.26 -0.19 -15.52
C VAL A 40 -1.91 0.10 -16.88
N ARG A 41 -2.54 -0.90 -17.51
CA ARG A 41 -3.26 -0.77 -18.78
C ARG A 41 -4.74 -0.42 -18.63
N PHE A 42 -5.21 -0.14 -17.41
CA PHE A 42 -6.62 0.16 -17.11
C PHE A 42 -7.60 -0.94 -17.57
N LYS A 43 -7.17 -2.20 -17.58
CA LYS A 43 -8.02 -3.34 -17.94
C LYS A 43 -8.51 -4.03 -16.67
N PHE A 44 -9.73 -3.70 -16.25
CA PHE A 44 -10.37 -4.28 -15.08
C PHE A 44 -11.43 -5.30 -15.53
N GLU A 45 -11.00 -6.48 -15.98
CA GLU A 45 -11.90 -7.47 -16.59
C GLU A 45 -12.69 -8.31 -15.58
N ARG A 46 -12.33 -8.27 -14.29
CA ARG A 46 -13.08 -8.92 -13.21
C ARG A 46 -13.15 -8.01 -11.99
N TRP A 47 -14.34 -7.83 -11.43
CA TRP A 47 -14.52 -7.29 -10.08
C TRP A 47 -14.89 -8.49 -9.20
N GLU A 48 -13.91 -9.18 -8.64
CA GLU A 48 -14.20 -10.12 -7.56
C GLU A 48 -14.40 -9.31 -6.26
N GLU A 49 -15.48 -9.57 -5.52
CA GLU A 49 -15.84 -8.84 -4.30
C GLU A 49 -15.00 -9.33 -3.10
N TYR A 50 -13.69 -9.10 -3.10
CA TYR A 50 -12.88 -9.28 -1.88
C TYR A 50 -12.81 -7.96 -1.13
N ARG A 51 -13.08 -7.95 0.18
CA ARG A 51 -12.93 -6.77 1.03
C ARG A 51 -11.78 -6.96 1.99
N ILE A 52 -11.00 -5.90 2.12
CA ILE A 52 -9.87 -5.83 3.02
C ILE A 52 -10.06 -4.68 4.00
N ALA A 53 -9.51 -4.86 5.19
CA ALA A 53 -9.32 -3.79 6.16
C ALA A 53 -7.86 -3.84 6.63
N GLY A 54 -7.17 -2.71 6.62
CA GLY A 54 -5.77 -2.61 6.95
C GLY A 54 -5.47 -1.49 7.93
N LEU A 55 -4.36 -1.67 8.63
CA LEU A 55 -3.72 -0.65 9.45
C LEU A 55 -2.28 -0.52 8.97
N ALA A 56 -1.87 0.69 8.63
CA ALA A 56 -0.51 1.02 8.26
C ALA A 56 0.10 2.00 9.27
N VAL A 57 1.37 1.79 9.60
CA VAL A 57 2.19 2.72 10.36
C VAL A 57 3.37 3.11 9.50
N ALA A 58 3.51 4.39 9.21
CA ALA A 58 4.59 4.93 8.41
C ALA A 58 5.46 5.88 9.25
N ARG A 59 6.74 5.95 8.90
CA ARG A 59 7.72 6.86 9.47
C ARG A 59 8.56 7.51 8.38
N ASP A 60 8.69 8.82 8.45
CA ASP A 60 9.66 9.56 7.64
C ASP A 60 11.07 9.21 8.12
N LEU A 61 11.92 8.72 7.21
CA LEU A 61 13.31 8.40 7.51
C LEU A 61 14.23 9.56 7.19
N ALA A 62 14.11 10.10 5.98
CA ALA A 62 14.97 11.17 5.49
C ALA A 62 14.25 11.97 4.40
N GLY A 63 14.40 13.28 4.42
CA GLY A 63 13.86 14.16 3.38
C GLY A 63 14.21 15.59 3.72
N PRO A 64 15.51 15.95 3.61
CA PRO A 64 16.00 17.26 4.02
C PRO A 64 15.42 18.40 3.16
N ASP A 65 14.88 18.06 1.97
CA ASP A 65 14.46 19.03 0.96
C ASP A 65 12.96 18.97 0.69
N ARG A 66 12.42 20.05 0.10
CA ARG A 66 11.01 20.16 -0.31
C ARG A 66 10.58 19.20 -1.44
N TYR A 67 11.52 18.48 -2.04
CA TYR A 67 11.30 17.68 -3.26
C TYR A 67 10.99 16.22 -2.96
N PHE A 68 11.77 15.58 -2.07
CA PHE A 68 11.72 14.14 -1.84
C PHE A 68 11.69 13.78 -0.37
N MET A 69 10.98 12.70 -0.05
CA MET A 69 10.90 12.12 1.30
C MET A 69 10.97 10.60 1.20
N LEU A 70 11.88 10.00 1.96
CA LEU A 70 12.00 8.57 2.14
C LEU A 70 11.16 8.15 3.35
N GLU A 71 10.25 7.21 3.15
CA GLU A 71 9.27 6.76 4.13
C GLU A 71 9.34 5.24 4.28
N LEU A 72 9.34 4.73 5.51
CA LEU A 72 9.21 3.31 5.79
C LEU A 72 7.83 3.06 6.39
N ALA A 73 7.09 2.12 5.80
CA ALA A 73 5.75 1.75 6.23
C ALA A 73 5.67 0.26 6.55
N GLY A 74 5.07 -0.07 7.69
CA GLY A 74 4.60 -1.41 8.02
C GLY A 74 3.08 -1.47 7.94
N GLN A 75 2.52 -2.52 7.34
CA GLN A 75 1.09 -2.70 7.21
C GLN A 75 0.64 -4.08 7.70
N ILE A 76 -0.57 -4.12 8.25
CA ILE A 76 -1.27 -5.35 8.58
C ILE A 76 -2.63 -5.29 7.90
N VAL A 77 -2.93 -6.27 7.06
CA VAL A 77 -4.15 -6.33 6.27
C VAL A 77 -4.93 -7.58 6.63
N LYS A 78 -6.23 -7.40 6.86
CA LYS A 78 -7.20 -8.46 7.11
C LYS A 78 -8.10 -8.60 5.90
N HIS A 79 -8.23 -9.82 5.39
CA HIS A 79 -9.24 -10.19 4.41
C HIS A 79 -10.55 -10.50 5.15
N LEU A 80 -11.61 -9.73 4.91
CA LEU A 80 -12.85 -9.80 5.70
C LEU A 80 -13.72 -11.01 5.35
N GLU A 81 -13.65 -11.50 4.12
CA GLU A 81 -14.34 -12.73 3.70
C GLU A 81 -13.69 -13.98 4.29
N ARG A 82 -12.49 -13.86 4.88
CA ARG A 82 -11.71 -14.99 5.40
C ARG A 82 -11.09 -14.66 6.75
N ALA A 83 -11.80 -15.06 7.80
CA ALA A 83 -11.47 -14.76 9.18
C ALA A 83 -10.04 -15.15 9.63
N SER A 84 -9.32 -16.05 8.93
CA SER A 84 -7.97 -16.52 9.32
C SER A 84 -6.80 -15.97 8.50
N LEU A 85 -7.03 -15.19 7.43
CA LEU A 85 -5.95 -14.72 6.56
C LEU A 85 -5.53 -13.29 6.93
N PHE A 86 -4.25 -13.12 7.24
CA PHE A 86 -3.60 -11.83 7.48
C PHE A 86 -2.42 -11.68 6.51
N GLU A 87 -2.21 -10.46 6.04
CA GLU A 87 -1.04 -10.07 5.26
C GLU A 87 -0.28 -9.00 6.03
N PHE A 88 1.05 -9.12 5.99
CA PHE A 88 1.98 -8.23 6.65
C PHE A 88 2.94 -7.67 5.62
N ASP A 89 2.95 -6.35 5.46
CA ASP A 89 3.79 -5.69 4.47
C ASP A 89 4.80 -4.77 5.15
N SER A 90 6.01 -4.74 4.63
CA SER A 90 7.03 -3.76 4.97
C SER A 90 7.52 -3.12 3.69
N ILE A 91 7.31 -1.81 3.55
CA ILE A 91 7.51 -1.07 2.31
C ILE A 91 8.42 0.12 2.58
N LEU A 92 9.51 0.23 1.82
CA LEU A 92 10.30 1.44 1.75
C LEU A 92 9.88 2.22 0.51
N SER A 93 9.52 3.49 0.68
CA SER A 93 8.98 4.32 -0.40
C SER A 93 9.68 5.66 -0.51
N LEU A 94 9.78 6.13 -1.75
CA LEU A 94 10.23 7.47 -2.10
C LEU A 94 9.02 8.29 -2.54
N ARG A 95 8.73 9.35 -1.79
CA ARG A 95 7.67 10.31 -2.09
C ARG A 95 8.23 11.55 -2.73
N TRP A 96 7.79 11.84 -3.94
CA TRP A 96 7.97 13.11 -4.61
C TRP A 96 6.85 14.08 -4.19
N ARG A 97 7.25 15.24 -3.66
CA ARG A 97 6.36 16.21 -3.00
C ARG A 97 6.24 17.55 -3.72
N TRP A 98 6.98 17.78 -4.79
CA TRP A 98 7.03 19.08 -5.46
C TRP A 98 6.45 19.00 -6.87
N PHE A 99 5.34 19.69 -7.09
CA PHE A 99 4.75 19.91 -8.41
C PHE A 99 4.54 21.41 -8.64
N PRO A 100 4.62 21.89 -9.90
CA PRO A 100 4.46 23.32 -10.22
C PRO A 100 3.13 23.93 -9.77
N TRP A 101 2.08 23.12 -9.62
CA TRP A 101 0.73 23.54 -9.23
C TRP A 101 0.39 23.31 -7.76
N ASN A 102 1.37 22.94 -6.92
CA ASN A 102 1.14 22.69 -5.49
C ASN A 102 0.58 23.90 -4.71
N GLU A 103 0.66 25.10 -5.28
CA GLU A 103 0.01 26.30 -4.73
C GLU A 103 -1.53 26.26 -4.82
N HIS A 104 -2.10 25.43 -5.70
CA HIS A 104 -3.54 25.31 -5.93
C HIS A 104 -4.09 23.92 -5.59
N LEU A 105 -3.31 22.88 -5.86
CA LEU A 105 -3.67 21.50 -5.61
C LEU A 105 -2.44 20.77 -5.08
N LEU A 106 -2.44 20.44 -3.78
CA LEU A 106 -1.35 19.66 -3.20
C LEU A 106 -1.33 18.30 -3.89
N THR A 107 -0.22 18.01 -4.56
CA THR A 107 0.00 16.73 -5.23
C THR A 107 1.28 16.09 -4.71
N THR A 108 1.21 14.78 -4.45
CA THR A 108 2.37 13.94 -4.17
C THR A 108 2.25 12.63 -4.94
N ILE A 109 3.40 12.07 -5.33
CA ILE A 109 3.50 10.73 -5.91
C ILE A 109 4.49 9.94 -5.06
N ALA A 110 4.11 8.76 -4.60
CA ALA A 110 5.01 7.84 -3.93
C ALA A 110 5.14 6.53 -4.71
N TYR A 111 6.37 6.03 -4.77
CA TYR A 111 6.70 4.70 -5.25
C TYR A 111 7.41 3.95 -4.14
N GLY A 112 6.97 2.72 -3.85
CA GLY A 112 7.55 1.90 -2.80
C GLY A 112 7.72 0.45 -3.20
N GLU A 113 8.76 -0.13 -2.64
CA GLU A 113 9.13 -1.53 -2.81
C GLU A 113 9.32 -2.17 -1.45
N GLY A 114 8.96 -3.43 -1.35
CA GLY A 114 8.85 -4.08 -0.06
C GLY A 114 8.69 -5.58 -0.11
N LEU A 115 8.41 -6.10 1.08
CA LEU A 115 8.20 -7.51 1.35
C LEU A 115 6.80 -7.68 1.91
N SER A 116 6.08 -8.65 1.37
CA SER A 116 4.74 -9.05 1.80
C SER A 116 4.79 -10.49 2.31
N TYR A 117 4.15 -10.72 3.45
CA TYR A 117 3.99 -12.05 4.03
C TYR A 117 2.52 -12.35 4.35
N ALA A 118 1.98 -13.43 3.78
CA ALA A 118 0.63 -13.90 4.05
C ALA A 118 0.64 -15.11 5.00
N THR A 119 -0.29 -15.15 5.97
CA THR A 119 -0.42 -16.29 6.91
C THR A 119 -1.07 -17.53 6.28
N GLY A 120 -1.56 -17.43 5.04
CA GLY A 120 -2.14 -18.53 4.29
C GLY A 120 -2.35 -18.15 2.81
N TYR A 121 -2.73 -19.13 2.01
CA TYR A 121 -2.92 -18.94 0.57
C TYR A 121 -4.36 -18.56 0.24
N PRO A 122 -4.59 -17.61 -0.68
CA PRO A 122 -5.91 -17.37 -1.24
C PRO A 122 -6.35 -18.59 -2.09
N ALA A 123 -7.59 -19.07 -1.92
CA ALA A 123 -8.17 -20.08 -2.82
C ALA A 123 -8.26 -19.63 -4.31
N SER A 124 -8.04 -18.34 -4.62
CA SER A 124 -7.88 -17.90 -6.02
C SER A 124 -6.56 -18.39 -6.62
N GLU A 125 -5.50 -18.58 -5.80
CA GLU A 125 -4.25 -19.22 -6.21
C GLU A 125 -4.39 -20.75 -6.36
N ASP A 126 -5.45 -21.38 -5.84
CA ASP A 126 -5.71 -22.81 -6.12
C ASP A 126 -6.01 -23.08 -7.60
N LYS A 127 -6.45 -22.06 -8.35
CA LYS A 127 -6.79 -22.18 -9.76
C LYS A 127 -5.60 -21.96 -10.70
N THR A 128 -4.50 -21.40 -10.20
CA THR A 128 -3.32 -21.06 -10.99
C THR A 128 -2.23 -22.10 -10.72
N GLN A 129 -1.78 -22.84 -11.74
CA GLN A 129 -0.74 -23.88 -11.61
C GLN A 129 0.68 -23.30 -11.40
N GLY A 130 0.82 -22.32 -10.50
CA GLY A 130 2.06 -21.62 -10.20
C GLY A 130 2.71 -22.04 -8.88
N ILE A 131 3.98 -21.69 -8.72
CA ILE A 131 4.72 -21.82 -7.46
C ILE A 131 4.05 -20.93 -6.42
N ARG A 132 3.54 -21.56 -5.35
CA ARG A 132 2.94 -20.85 -4.21
C ARG A 132 4.05 -20.29 -3.32
N SER A 133 3.90 -19.03 -2.92
CA SER A 133 4.79 -18.41 -1.95
C SER A 133 3.98 -17.56 -0.98
N ASN A 134 4.13 -17.82 0.31
CA ASN A 134 3.64 -16.91 1.36
C ASN A 134 4.44 -15.61 1.42
N PHE A 135 5.56 -15.53 0.68
CA PHE A 135 6.44 -14.38 0.67
C PHE A 135 6.51 -13.80 -0.72
N LEU A 136 6.11 -12.54 -0.85
CA LEU A 136 5.99 -11.83 -2.12
C LEU A 136 6.65 -10.47 -2.03
N ASN A 137 6.88 -9.87 -3.19
CA ASN A 137 7.22 -8.47 -3.28
C ASN A 137 5.97 -7.60 -3.04
N ALA A 138 6.11 -6.58 -2.19
CA ALA A 138 5.09 -5.57 -1.95
C ALA A 138 5.42 -4.33 -2.78
N LEU A 139 4.55 -3.99 -3.73
CA LEU A 139 4.67 -2.78 -4.54
C LEU A 139 3.64 -1.74 -4.06
N LEU A 140 4.09 -0.50 -3.88
CA LEU A 140 3.24 0.63 -3.56
C LEU A 140 3.37 1.70 -4.64
N VAL A 141 2.23 2.13 -5.17
CA VAL A 141 2.12 3.34 -5.97
C VAL A 141 0.98 4.16 -5.38
N GLU A 142 1.29 5.36 -4.92
CA GLU A 142 0.34 6.25 -4.26
C GLU A 142 0.37 7.63 -4.94
N ILE A 143 -0.81 8.21 -5.13
CA ILE A 143 -0.98 9.58 -5.59
C ILE A 143 -1.98 10.25 -4.64
N THR A 144 -1.61 11.37 -4.05
CA THR A 144 -2.45 12.19 -3.14
C THR A 144 -2.48 13.62 -3.62
#